data_AF-A0A532TQ43-F1
#
_entry.id   AF-A0A532TQ43-F1
#
_cell.length_a   1.000
_cell.length_b   1.000
_cell.length_c   1.000
_cell.angle_alpha   90.00
_cell.angle_beta   90.00
_cell.angle_gamma   90.00
#
_symmetry.space_group_name_H-M   'P 1'
#
loop_
_entity.id
_entity.type
_entity.pdbx_description
1 polymer ?
#
loop_
_entity_poly.entity_id
_entity_poly.type
_entity_poly.pdbx_seq_one_letter_code
_entity_poly.pdbx_strand_id
1 'polypeptide(L)'
;MAKKEPYMIKSNMLTATASLSLEAKVGESLLIKGLYFGALAAGGFAEILIDRVSVGFWWIGDVNTNHLEQYEAMILMGNLFDRLIAKEIMDGYPVAEGQTFEVRPHTAGDKVIGSIVYEIHEAGDMTSDMPNGSTAKEFAFLNYGTNAIVIAANTTGTLDKTRNPSEYPAFPYGDVVPAKYEMEVHGFLLKQWEDAAGNINPNYAFLKLTKDRHVLFDDDRQGICVREGMGFLTWGPCRERDMDIKLFPEPILFGPGDELLVQMTMGDTEAAIDDILLASVQKARRIE
;
A
#
# COMPACT_ATOMS: atom_id res chain seq x y z
N MET A 1 -10.11 0.09 26.55
CA MET A 1 -11.13 -0.23 25.55
C MET A 1 -11.61 -1.64 25.81
N ALA A 2 -12.90 -1.80 26.04
CA ALA A 2 -13.49 -3.08 26.43
C ALA A 2 -13.92 -3.83 25.16
N LYS A 3 -13.20 -4.91 24.83
CA LYS A 3 -13.55 -5.75 23.69
C LYS A 3 -14.83 -6.52 24.00
N LYS A 4 -15.88 -6.32 23.20
CA LYS A 4 -17.10 -7.15 23.23
C LYS A 4 -16.83 -8.50 22.58
N GLU A 5 -16.37 -8.44 21.33
CA GLU A 5 -16.06 -9.62 20.52
C GLU A 5 -14.66 -9.44 19.93
N PRO A 6 -13.66 -10.25 20.33
CA PRO A 6 -12.28 -10.06 19.92
C PRO A 6 -12.00 -10.56 18.50
N TYR A 7 -12.93 -11.27 17.87
CA TYR A 7 -12.72 -11.85 16.55
C TYR A 7 -14.04 -12.08 15.81
N MET A 8 -14.26 -11.32 14.75
CA MET A 8 -15.42 -11.42 13.87
C MET A 8 -14.96 -11.44 12.41
N ILE A 9 -15.74 -12.13 11.56
CA ILE A 9 -15.47 -12.21 10.12
C ILE A 9 -16.73 -11.86 9.33
N LYS A 10 -16.59 -10.96 8.37
CA LYS A 10 -17.58 -10.70 7.32
C LYS A 10 -16.99 -11.14 5.99
N SER A 11 -17.68 -11.97 5.21
CA SER A 11 -17.12 -12.53 3.97
C SER A 11 -18.15 -12.71 2.86
N ASN A 12 -17.69 -12.67 1.61
CA ASN A 12 -18.46 -12.98 0.40
C ASN A 12 -17.79 -14.09 -0.47
N MET A 13 -17.05 -15.01 0.16
CA MET A 13 -16.24 -16.06 -0.50
C MET A 13 -16.98 -16.97 -1.51
N LEU A 14 -18.31 -16.96 -1.53
CA LEU A 14 -19.10 -17.75 -2.49
C LEU A 14 -19.51 -16.95 -3.73
N THR A 15 -19.52 -15.62 -3.67
CA THR A 15 -20.03 -14.79 -4.76
C THR A 15 -19.40 -13.41 -4.70
N ALA A 16 -18.59 -13.08 -5.70
CA ALA A 16 -18.01 -11.75 -5.83
C ALA A 16 -19.11 -10.68 -5.96
N THR A 17 -18.94 -9.56 -5.24
CA THR A 17 -19.88 -8.45 -5.19
C THR A 17 -19.19 -7.14 -5.55
N ALA A 18 -19.96 -6.11 -5.92
CA ALA A 18 -19.40 -4.80 -6.25
C ALA A 18 -18.65 -4.17 -5.06
N SER A 19 -19.07 -4.49 -3.83
CA SER A 19 -18.35 -4.15 -2.62
C SER A 19 -18.67 -5.14 -1.49
N LEU A 20 -17.85 -5.13 -0.45
CA LEU A 20 -18.10 -5.81 0.83
C LEU A 20 -18.07 -4.76 1.94
N SER A 21 -19.17 -4.63 2.68
CA SER A 21 -19.31 -3.62 3.72
C SER A 21 -19.82 -4.19 5.05
N LEU A 22 -19.53 -3.44 6.12
CA LEU A 22 -20.08 -3.63 7.46
C LEU A 22 -20.30 -2.27 8.13
N GLU A 23 -21.34 -2.19 8.95
CA GLU A 23 -21.74 -0.98 9.68
C GLU A 23 -21.52 -1.21 11.18
N ALA A 24 -20.96 -0.22 11.86
CA ALA A 24 -20.90 -0.20 13.32
C ALA A 24 -22.29 0.17 13.86
N LYS A 25 -23.00 -0.78 14.46
CA LYS A 25 -24.38 -0.55 14.92
C LYS A 25 -24.41 0.36 16.15
N VAL A 26 -25.64 0.78 16.51
CA VAL A 26 -25.88 1.53 17.73
C VAL A 26 -25.35 0.76 18.95
N GLY A 27 -24.54 1.44 19.78
CA GLY A 27 -23.91 0.88 20.96
C GLY A 27 -22.63 0.08 20.72
N GLU A 28 -22.09 0.03 19.49
CA GLU A 28 -20.82 -0.61 19.18
C GLU A 28 -19.92 0.24 18.29
N SER A 29 -18.63 -0.02 18.34
CA SER A 29 -17.63 0.51 17.41
C SER A 29 -16.72 -0.63 16.94
N LEU A 30 -16.06 -0.49 15.79
CA LEU A 30 -15.33 -1.60 15.16
C LEU A 30 -13.87 -1.24 14.92
N LEU A 31 -12.99 -2.23 15.06
CA LEU A 31 -11.60 -2.12 14.63
C LEU A 31 -11.32 -3.19 13.58
N ILE A 32 -11.03 -2.77 12.35
CA ILE A 32 -10.67 -3.71 11.27
C ILE A 32 -9.22 -4.15 11.47
N LYS A 33 -9.02 -5.45 11.66
CA LYS A 33 -7.72 -6.06 11.98
C LYS A 33 -7.15 -6.93 10.86
N GLY A 34 -7.93 -7.25 9.83
CA GLY A 34 -7.47 -8.01 8.68
C GLY A 34 -8.32 -7.78 7.44
N LEU A 35 -7.67 -7.76 6.28
CA LEU A 35 -8.30 -7.64 4.97
C LEU A 35 -7.76 -8.74 4.07
N TYR A 36 -8.64 -9.58 3.56
CA TYR A 36 -8.28 -10.80 2.84
C TYR A 36 -9.11 -10.88 1.55
N PHE A 37 -8.60 -10.34 0.45
CA PHE A 37 -9.31 -10.23 -0.82
C PHE A 37 -8.52 -10.89 -1.93
N GLY A 38 -9.22 -11.65 -2.76
CA GLY A 38 -8.63 -12.25 -3.96
C GLY A 38 -8.40 -11.21 -5.06
N ALA A 39 -7.57 -11.57 -6.03
CA ALA A 39 -7.21 -10.68 -7.13
C ALA A 39 -8.42 -10.28 -8.02
N LEU A 40 -8.39 -9.06 -8.55
CA LEU A 40 -9.37 -8.55 -9.51
C LEU A 40 -9.13 -9.15 -10.89
N ALA A 41 -10.21 -9.53 -11.58
CA ALA A 41 -10.13 -10.12 -12.91
C ALA A 41 -9.54 -9.17 -13.97
N ALA A 42 -9.80 -7.86 -13.86
CA ALA A 42 -9.27 -6.84 -14.78
C ALA A 42 -7.95 -6.22 -14.29
N GLY A 43 -7.45 -6.64 -13.14
CA GLY A 43 -6.35 -6.00 -12.45
C GLY A 43 -6.69 -4.66 -11.80
N GLY A 44 -5.72 -4.09 -11.07
CA GLY A 44 -5.85 -2.79 -10.43
C GLY A 44 -5.93 -2.83 -8.90
N PHE A 45 -6.72 -1.92 -8.34
CA PHE A 45 -6.68 -1.57 -6.92
C PHE A 45 -8.04 -1.78 -6.24
N ALA A 46 -8.00 -2.11 -4.95
CA ALA A 46 -9.11 -1.97 -4.04
C ALA A 46 -9.00 -0.64 -3.28
N GLU A 47 -10.15 0.00 -3.11
CA GLU A 47 -10.32 1.17 -2.26
C GLU A 47 -11.05 0.77 -0.99
N ILE A 48 -10.56 1.29 0.13
CA ILE A 48 -11.11 1.10 1.47
C ILE A 48 -11.73 2.42 1.91
N LEU A 49 -13.00 2.39 2.31
CA LEU A 49 -13.74 3.57 2.69
C LEU A 49 -14.34 3.45 4.10
N ILE A 50 -14.38 4.57 4.80
CA ILE A 50 -15.21 4.78 5.99
C ILE A 50 -16.13 5.97 5.69
N ASP A 51 -17.45 5.76 5.65
CA ASP A 51 -18.44 6.78 5.30
C ASP A 51 -18.13 7.57 4.01
N ARG A 52 -17.63 6.85 2.98
CA ARG A 52 -17.18 7.40 1.69
C ARG A 52 -15.88 8.19 1.72
N VAL A 53 -15.21 8.30 2.86
CA VAL A 53 -13.83 8.80 2.94
C VAL A 53 -12.88 7.66 2.63
N SER A 54 -12.02 7.84 1.63
CA SER A 54 -10.96 6.88 1.29
C SER A 54 -9.91 6.84 2.40
N VAL A 55 -9.72 5.69 3.03
CA VAL A 55 -8.75 5.48 4.12
C VAL A 55 -7.68 4.44 3.76
N GLY A 56 -7.84 3.73 2.65
CA GLY A 56 -6.85 2.78 2.16
C GLY A 56 -6.96 2.55 0.66
N PHE A 57 -5.81 2.32 0.03
CA PHE A 57 -5.70 2.02 -1.39
C PHE A 57 -4.68 0.90 -1.59
N TRP A 58 -5.12 -0.23 -2.13
CA TRP A 58 -4.36 -1.48 -2.10
C TRP A 58 -4.30 -2.14 -3.46
N TRP A 59 -3.11 -2.51 -3.92
CA TRP A 59 -2.96 -3.29 -5.14
C TRP A 59 -3.47 -4.72 -4.91
N ILE A 60 -4.51 -5.10 -5.64
CA ILE A 60 -5.08 -6.45 -5.64
C ILE A 60 -5.25 -6.96 -7.08
N GLY A 61 -4.41 -6.47 -8.00
CA GLY A 61 -4.65 -6.64 -9.43
C GLY A 61 -4.20 -7.98 -10.01
N ASP A 62 -3.44 -8.75 -9.27
CA ASP A 62 -2.84 -9.97 -9.76
C ASP A 62 -2.57 -10.92 -8.59
N VAL A 63 -2.84 -12.22 -8.76
CA VAL A 63 -2.79 -13.21 -7.68
C VAL A 63 -1.39 -13.39 -7.10
N ASN A 64 -0.36 -13.12 -7.89
CA ASN A 64 1.03 -13.29 -7.47
C ASN A 64 1.57 -12.05 -6.75
N THR A 65 0.92 -10.90 -6.93
CA THR A 65 1.36 -9.61 -6.39
C THR A 65 0.31 -8.92 -5.53
N ASN A 66 -0.79 -9.58 -5.20
CA ASN A 66 -1.89 -9.02 -4.43
C ASN A 66 -1.49 -8.77 -2.96
N HIS A 67 -1.63 -7.51 -2.51
CA HIS A 67 -1.28 -7.07 -1.15
C HIS A 67 -2.24 -7.59 -0.07
N LEU A 68 -3.47 -7.93 -0.45
CA LEU A 68 -4.53 -8.39 0.44
C LEU A 68 -4.84 -9.88 0.24
N GLU A 69 -4.02 -10.63 -0.50
CA GLU A 69 -4.31 -12.01 -0.88
C GLU A 69 -4.62 -12.90 0.34
N GLN A 70 -5.51 -13.87 0.11
CA GLN A 70 -5.87 -14.90 1.07
C GLN A 70 -5.45 -16.27 0.51
N TYR A 71 -4.17 -16.62 0.60
CA TYR A 71 -3.73 -17.94 0.16
C TYR A 71 -3.89 -19.00 1.28
N GLU A 72 -3.97 -20.27 0.84
CA GLU A 72 -4.28 -21.48 1.61
C GLU A 72 -3.68 -21.54 3.04
N ALA A 73 -4.41 -22.22 3.94
CA ALA A 73 -4.10 -22.40 5.37
C ALA A 73 -2.71 -23.02 5.70
N MET A 74 -1.89 -23.32 4.68
CA MET A 74 -0.55 -23.88 4.82
C MET A 74 0.57 -22.82 4.71
N ILE A 75 0.28 -21.57 4.32
CA ILE A 75 1.27 -20.49 4.33
C ILE A 75 1.28 -19.82 5.71
N LEU A 76 2.47 -19.73 6.32
CA LEU A 76 2.67 -19.20 7.68
C LEU A 76 2.61 -17.66 7.75
N MET A 77 2.69 -16.96 6.62
CA MET A 77 2.82 -15.51 6.57
C MET A 77 1.51 -14.82 6.17
N GLY A 78 1.04 -13.90 7.03
CA GLY A 78 -0.06 -12.99 6.69
C GLY A 78 0.33 -12.03 5.55
N ASN A 79 -0.66 -11.39 4.94
CA ASN A 79 -0.48 -10.53 3.77
C ASN A 79 0.16 -9.17 4.12
N LEU A 80 0.31 -8.26 3.15
CA LEU A 80 0.98 -6.98 3.38
C LEU A 80 0.31 -6.15 4.48
N PHE A 81 -1.03 -6.14 4.52
CA PHE A 81 -1.79 -5.45 5.55
C PHE A 81 -1.44 -5.99 6.95
N ASP A 82 -1.44 -7.32 7.11
CA ASP A 82 -1.05 -7.98 8.35
C ASP A 82 0.39 -7.64 8.76
N ARG A 83 1.30 -7.49 7.79
CA ARG A 83 2.69 -7.10 8.05
C ARG A 83 2.86 -5.66 8.49
N LEU A 84 2.09 -4.73 7.93
CA LEU A 84 2.13 -3.34 8.40
C LEU A 84 1.60 -3.24 9.84
N ILE A 85 0.61 -4.05 10.22
CA ILE A 85 0.15 -4.16 11.61
C ILE A 85 1.22 -4.78 12.49
N ALA A 86 1.79 -5.92 12.10
CA ALA A 86 2.81 -6.60 12.89
C ALA A 86 4.10 -5.78 13.10
N LYS A 87 4.36 -4.81 12.21
CA LYS A 87 5.49 -3.87 12.30
C LYS A 87 5.10 -2.52 12.92
N GLU A 88 3.91 -2.40 13.50
CA GLU A 88 3.43 -1.20 14.22
C GLU A 88 3.40 0.08 13.34
N ILE A 89 3.21 -0.12 12.03
CA ILE A 89 3.04 1.00 11.08
C ILE A 89 1.59 1.46 11.08
N MET A 90 0.66 0.53 11.29
CA MET A 90 -0.75 0.86 11.46
C MET A 90 -1.41 -0.10 12.45
N ASP A 91 -2.48 0.34 13.09
CA ASP A 91 -3.22 -0.51 14.04
C ASP A 91 -4.46 -1.18 13.43
N GLY A 92 -4.77 -0.89 12.17
CA GLY A 92 -6.01 -1.23 11.51
C GLY A 92 -6.81 0.01 11.13
N TYR A 93 -8.10 -0.18 10.85
CA TYR A 93 -9.04 0.90 10.55
C TYR A 93 -10.09 1.03 11.66
N PRO A 94 -10.11 2.13 12.44
CA PRO A 94 -11.13 2.38 13.45
C PRO A 94 -12.41 2.90 12.78
N VAL A 95 -13.56 2.31 13.14
CA VAL A 95 -14.88 2.62 12.60
C VAL A 95 -15.78 3.00 13.78
N ALA A 96 -16.14 4.29 13.86
CA ALA A 96 -16.98 4.77 14.95
C ALA A 96 -18.43 4.29 14.79
N GLU A 97 -19.20 4.35 15.89
CA GLU A 97 -20.64 4.04 15.89
C GLU A 97 -21.37 4.80 14.78
N GLY A 98 -22.21 4.08 14.02
CA GLY A 98 -22.98 4.62 12.90
C GLY A 98 -22.20 4.78 11.60
N GLN A 99 -20.88 4.53 11.59
CA GLN A 99 -20.09 4.57 10.36
C GLN A 99 -20.12 3.22 9.62
N THR A 100 -19.98 3.29 8.30
CA THR A 100 -19.85 2.10 7.44
C THR A 100 -18.44 1.97 6.91
N PHE A 101 -17.84 0.79 7.11
CA PHE A 101 -16.62 0.35 6.45
C PHE A 101 -16.94 -0.40 5.16
N GLU A 102 -16.26 -0.07 4.07
CA GLU A 102 -16.47 -0.66 2.75
C GLU A 102 -15.15 -0.97 2.06
N VAL A 103 -15.08 -2.14 1.42
CA VAL A 103 -14.04 -2.50 0.46
C VAL A 103 -14.67 -2.66 -0.92
N ARG A 104 -14.13 -1.97 -1.92
CA ARG A 104 -14.60 -2.04 -3.30
C ARG A 104 -13.45 -1.98 -4.30
N PRO A 105 -13.62 -2.48 -5.53
CA PRO A 105 -12.68 -2.19 -6.60
C PRO A 105 -12.66 -0.69 -6.91
N HIS A 106 -11.49 -0.15 -7.20
CA HIS A 106 -11.34 1.21 -7.71
C HIS A 106 -11.84 1.33 -9.15
N THR A 107 -11.65 0.28 -9.95
CA THR A 107 -12.16 0.20 -11.32
C THR A 107 -13.67 -0.04 -11.31
N ALA A 108 -14.43 0.85 -11.94
CA ALA A 108 -15.88 0.74 -12.01
C ALA A 108 -16.32 -0.54 -12.75
N GLY A 109 -17.28 -1.27 -12.19
CA GLY A 109 -17.86 -2.48 -12.78
C GLY A 109 -17.17 -3.79 -12.37
N ASP A 110 -15.98 -3.71 -11.76
CA ASP A 110 -15.33 -4.88 -11.16
C ASP A 110 -16.06 -5.34 -9.89
N LYS A 111 -15.61 -6.49 -9.38
CA LYS A 111 -16.14 -7.11 -8.16
C LYS A 111 -15.01 -7.61 -7.28
N VAL A 112 -15.21 -7.52 -5.97
CA VAL A 112 -14.31 -8.08 -4.96
C VAL A 112 -14.87 -9.37 -4.39
N ILE A 113 -13.99 -10.28 -4.01
CA ILE A 113 -14.28 -11.51 -3.27
C ILE A 113 -13.26 -11.63 -2.14
N GLY A 114 -13.72 -11.91 -0.93
CA GLY A 114 -12.85 -11.93 0.24
C GLY A 114 -13.55 -11.91 1.57
N SER A 115 -12.79 -11.50 2.58
CA SER A 115 -13.23 -11.36 3.96
C SER A 115 -12.57 -10.18 4.67
N ILE A 116 -13.31 -9.65 5.64
CA ILE A 116 -12.89 -8.60 6.55
C ILE A 116 -12.89 -9.20 7.95
N VAL A 117 -11.76 -9.12 8.64
CA VAL A 117 -11.60 -9.55 10.03
C VAL A 117 -11.59 -8.32 10.92
N TYR A 118 -12.40 -8.33 11.97
CA TYR A 118 -12.61 -7.16 12.82
C TYR A 118 -12.90 -7.53 14.27
N GLU A 119 -12.75 -6.55 15.15
CA GLU A 119 -13.15 -6.61 16.56
C GLU A 119 -14.37 -5.72 16.79
N ILE A 120 -15.22 -6.10 17.74
CA ILE A 120 -16.33 -5.27 18.23
C ILE A 120 -15.95 -4.72 19.60
N HIS A 121 -16.05 -3.41 19.75
CA HIS A 121 -15.79 -2.66 20.98
C HIS A 121 -17.07 -1.93 21.46
N GLU A 122 -17.03 -1.34 22.65
CA GLU A 122 -18.10 -0.46 23.11
C GLU A 122 -18.19 0.80 22.22
N ALA A 123 -19.36 1.44 22.23
CA ALA A 123 -19.50 2.76 21.60
C ALA A 123 -18.48 3.76 22.17
N GLY A 124 -17.79 4.49 21.28
CA GLY A 124 -16.78 5.47 21.64
C GLY A 124 -15.38 4.90 21.93
N ASP A 125 -15.19 3.58 21.97
CA ASP A 125 -13.85 2.99 22.07
C ASP A 125 -13.05 3.23 20.78
N MET A 126 -13.66 3.03 19.59
CA MET A 126 -13.07 3.45 18.31
C MET A 126 -13.71 4.77 17.86
N THR A 127 -12.89 5.77 17.55
CA THR A 127 -13.34 7.10 17.10
C THR A 127 -12.79 7.44 15.71
N SER A 128 -13.48 8.33 14.99
CA SER A 128 -13.13 8.67 13.60
C SER A 128 -11.81 9.43 13.47
N ASP A 129 -11.32 10.05 14.55
CA ASP A 129 -10.09 10.84 14.61
C ASP A 129 -8.85 10.04 15.01
N MET A 130 -9.01 8.78 15.44
CA MET A 130 -7.90 7.86 15.65
C MET A 130 -7.11 7.63 14.35
N PRO A 131 -5.81 7.26 14.42
CA PRO A 131 -5.02 6.98 13.23
C PRO A 131 -5.73 6.02 12.25
N ASN A 132 -5.70 6.37 10.96
CA ASN A 132 -6.43 5.70 9.87
C ASN A 132 -7.97 5.75 9.94
N GLY A 133 -8.54 6.54 10.84
CA GLY A 133 -9.98 6.84 10.86
C GLY A 133 -10.38 7.85 9.76
N SER A 134 -11.69 7.99 9.54
CA SER A 134 -12.26 8.87 8.50
C SER A 134 -11.97 10.37 8.69
N THR A 135 -11.68 10.81 9.91
CA THR A 135 -11.32 12.20 10.23
C THR A 135 -9.94 12.30 10.87
N ALA A 136 -9.10 11.28 10.69
CA ALA A 136 -7.79 11.21 11.29
C ALA A 136 -6.87 12.34 10.81
N LYS A 137 -6.02 12.84 11.71
CA LYS A 137 -4.89 13.69 11.33
C LYS A 137 -3.66 12.89 10.95
N GLU A 138 -3.65 11.60 11.27
CA GLU A 138 -2.55 10.68 10.99
C GLU A 138 -3.07 9.45 10.25
N PHE A 139 -2.40 9.08 9.16
CA PHE A 139 -2.75 7.87 8.41
C PHE A 139 -1.52 7.23 7.79
N ALA A 140 -1.50 5.91 7.80
CA ALA A 140 -0.55 5.08 7.09
C ALA A 140 -1.16 4.66 5.75
N PHE A 141 -0.38 4.77 4.68
CA PHE A 141 -0.84 4.42 3.35
C PHE A 141 0.32 3.98 2.46
N LEU A 142 -0.03 3.34 1.35
CA LEU A 142 0.88 3.02 0.28
C LEU A 142 0.68 4.06 -0.82
N ASN A 143 1.73 4.81 -1.14
CA ASN A 143 1.73 5.63 -2.36
C ASN A 143 2.38 4.81 -3.49
N TYR A 144 1.66 4.65 -4.59
CA TYR A 144 2.08 3.91 -5.76
C TYR A 144 2.56 4.88 -6.84
N GLY A 145 3.79 4.68 -7.30
CA GLY A 145 4.45 5.47 -8.31
C GLY A 145 4.69 4.68 -9.59
N THR A 146 4.75 5.41 -10.69
CA THR A 146 5.10 4.92 -12.02
C THR A 146 5.84 6.00 -12.81
N ASN A 147 6.30 5.65 -14.00
CA ASN A 147 6.99 6.55 -14.93
C ASN A 147 6.00 7.16 -15.94
N ALA A 148 5.96 8.49 -16.04
CA ALA A 148 5.11 9.20 -17.00
C ALA A 148 5.65 9.15 -18.43
N ILE A 149 6.94 8.86 -18.60
CA ILE A 149 7.62 8.76 -19.89
C ILE A 149 8.35 7.41 -20.02
N VAL A 150 8.63 7.02 -21.26
CA VAL A 150 9.48 5.84 -21.55
C VAL A 150 10.86 6.05 -20.90
N ILE A 151 11.34 5.03 -20.18
CA ILE A 151 12.72 4.97 -19.69
C ILE A 151 13.50 4.05 -20.60
N ALA A 152 14.43 4.60 -21.38
CA ALA A 152 15.21 3.83 -22.33
C ALA A 152 16.07 2.77 -21.63
N ALA A 153 16.35 1.67 -22.33
CA ALA A 153 17.29 0.64 -21.88
C ALA A 153 18.64 1.26 -21.48
N ASN A 154 19.25 0.73 -20.42
CA ASN A 154 20.54 1.16 -19.88
C ASN A 154 20.60 2.63 -19.47
N THR A 155 19.45 3.25 -19.20
CA THR A 155 19.35 4.62 -18.69
C THR A 155 18.63 4.67 -17.34
N THR A 156 18.67 5.83 -16.69
CA THR A 156 17.93 6.09 -15.45
C THR A 156 16.81 7.08 -15.73
N GLY A 157 15.60 6.73 -15.31
CA GLY A 157 14.43 7.60 -15.43
C GLY A 157 13.78 7.84 -14.07
N THR A 158 13.02 8.93 -13.98
CA THR A 158 12.29 9.30 -12.76
C THR A 158 10.94 8.61 -12.72
N LEU A 159 10.51 8.18 -11.54
CA LEU A 159 9.13 7.79 -11.27
C LEU A 159 8.38 9.04 -10.82
N ASP A 160 7.72 9.70 -11.76
CA ASP A 160 7.17 11.07 -11.64
C ASP A 160 5.64 11.12 -11.74
N LYS A 161 4.97 9.97 -11.58
CA LYS A 161 3.52 9.86 -11.65
C LYS A 161 2.98 9.01 -10.51
N THR A 162 2.10 9.59 -9.68
CA THR A 162 1.32 8.83 -8.70
C THR A 162 0.17 8.08 -9.38
N ARG A 163 -0.13 6.88 -8.88
CA ARG A 163 -1.30 6.06 -9.23
C ARG A 163 -2.40 6.17 -8.18
N ASN A 164 -2.15 6.84 -7.05
CA ASN A 164 -3.13 6.98 -6.00
C ASN A 164 -4.24 7.96 -6.42
N PRO A 165 -5.44 7.82 -5.83
CA PRO A 165 -6.46 8.86 -5.90
C PRO A 165 -5.95 10.20 -5.36
N SER A 166 -6.52 11.30 -5.84
CA SER A 166 -6.10 12.67 -5.51
C SER A 166 -6.27 13.06 -4.04
N GLU A 167 -7.05 12.29 -3.30
CA GLU A 167 -7.27 12.40 -1.86
C GLU A 167 -6.00 12.10 -1.05
N TYR A 168 -5.07 11.33 -1.63
CA TYR A 168 -3.78 11.00 -1.03
C TYR A 168 -2.70 11.99 -1.50
N PRO A 169 -1.71 12.31 -0.65
CA PRO A 169 -0.53 13.06 -1.08
C PRO A 169 0.18 12.37 -2.26
N ALA A 170 0.52 13.13 -3.29
CA ALA A 170 1.24 12.60 -4.45
C ALA A 170 2.72 12.34 -4.20
N PHE A 171 3.28 12.85 -3.10
CA PHE A 171 4.68 12.67 -2.69
C PHE A 171 5.05 11.18 -2.44
N PRO A 172 6.14 10.65 -2.99
CA PRO A 172 7.23 11.37 -3.68
C PRO A 172 7.11 11.42 -5.21
N TYR A 173 6.08 10.80 -5.80
CA TYR A 173 6.05 10.56 -7.24
C TYR A 173 5.49 11.74 -8.03
N GLY A 174 4.47 12.45 -7.54
CA GLY A 174 3.82 13.50 -8.32
C GLY A 174 4.04 14.93 -7.82
N ASP A 175 4.49 15.11 -6.58
CA ASP A 175 4.62 16.42 -5.94
C ASP A 175 5.58 16.36 -4.75
N VAL A 176 5.92 17.53 -4.21
CA VAL A 176 6.63 17.70 -2.94
C VAL A 176 5.73 17.38 -1.75
N VAL A 177 6.27 17.30 -0.54
CA VAL A 177 5.44 17.15 0.66
C VAL A 177 4.48 18.34 0.78
N PRO A 178 3.15 18.12 0.90
CA PRO A 178 2.20 19.23 0.93
C PRO A 178 2.36 20.12 2.18
N ALA A 179 2.01 21.40 2.06
CA ALA A 179 2.33 22.44 3.06
C ALA A 179 1.86 22.18 4.51
N LYS A 180 0.88 21.29 4.74
CA LYS A 180 0.29 20.99 6.04
C LYS A 180 0.56 19.56 6.50
N TYR A 181 1.57 18.92 5.94
CA TYR A 181 1.91 17.54 6.26
C TYR A 181 3.38 17.40 6.62
N GLU A 182 3.61 16.53 7.58
CA GLU A 182 4.88 15.83 7.76
C GLU A 182 4.68 14.40 7.28
N MET A 183 5.70 13.84 6.63
CA MET A 183 5.63 12.51 6.03
C MET A 183 6.82 11.67 6.45
N GLU A 184 6.54 10.42 6.82
CA GLU A 184 7.52 9.41 7.16
C GLU A 184 7.53 8.36 6.04
N VAL A 185 8.69 8.09 5.45
CA VAL A 185 8.85 7.00 4.47
C VAL A 185 9.54 5.83 5.17
N HIS A 186 8.80 4.75 5.39
CA HIS A 186 9.30 3.54 6.06
C HIS A 186 10.07 2.61 5.12
N GLY A 187 9.80 2.68 3.82
CA GLY A 187 10.45 1.79 2.86
C GLY A 187 9.76 1.80 1.51
N PHE A 188 10.29 0.98 0.60
CA PHE A 188 9.78 0.82 -0.74
C PHE A 188 9.52 -0.66 -1.02
N LEU A 189 8.45 -0.91 -1.76
CA LEU A 189 8.00 -2.20 -2.23
C LEU A 189 8.05 -2.12 -3.75
N LEU A 190 8.82 -2.97 -4.41
CA LEU A 190 8.89 -3.02 -5.87
C LEU A 190 8.11 -4.23 -6.37
N LYS A 191 7.13 -4.02 -7.25
CA LYS A 191 6.39 -5.12 -7.85
C LYS A 191 7.38 -5.89 -8.69
N GLN A 192 7.72 -7.09 -8.25
CA GLN A 192 8.59 -7.95 -9.02
C GLN A 192 7.89 -8.35 -10.31
N TRP A 193 8.64 -8.28 -11.42
CA TRP A 193 8.11 -8.53 -12.74
C TRP A 193 8.52 -9.92 -13.23
N GLU A 194 7.56 -10.84 -13.23
CA GLU A 194 7.47 -11.86 -14.26
C GLU A 194 6.74 -11.25 -15.46
N ASP A 195 7.20 -11.52 -16.69
CA ASP A 195 6.42 -11.17 -17.88
C ASP A 195 5.10 -11.97 -17.92
N ALA A 196 4.22 -11.68 -18.88
CA ALA A 196 2.96 -12.40 -19.04
C ALA A 196 3.13 -13.92 -19.29
N ALA A 197 4.36 -14.40 -19.53
CA ALA A 197 4.73 -15.79 -19.70
C ALA A 197 5.46 -16.39 -18.48
N GLY A 198 5.59 -15.65 -17.37
CA GLY A 198 6.25 -16.13 -16.15
C GLY A 198 7.78 -15.99 -16.17
N ASN A 199 8.38 -15.28 -17.14
CA ASN A 199 9.83 -15.12 -17.18
C ASN A 199 10.27 -13.97 -16.27
N ILE A 200 11.24 -14.25 -15.39
CA ILE A 200 11.93 -13.21 -14.61
C ILE A 200 12.58 -12.25 -15.59
N ASN A 201 12.05 -11.03 -15.67
CA ASN A 201 12.59 -10.03 -16.57
C ASN A 201 13.68 -9.23 -15.84
N PRO A 202 14.97 -9.33 -16.21
CA PRO A 202 16.08 -8.72 -15.46
C PRO A 202 16.22 -7.20 -15.66
N ASN A 203 15.11 -6.51 -15.97
CA ASN A 203 15.13 -5.17 -16.55
C ASN A 203 15.38 -4.04 -15.58
N TYR A 204 15.40 -4.27 -14.27
CA TYR A 204 15.76 -3.23 -13.31
C TYR A 204 17.19 -3.45 -12.81
N ALA A 205 17.97 -2.39 -12.71
CA ALA A 205 19.31 -2.44 -12.17
C ALA A 205 19.32 -1.86 -10.76
N PHE A 206 18.97 -0.58 -10.61
CA PHE A 206 19.09 0.15 -9.34
C PHE A 206 17.88 1.06 -9.09
N LEU A 207 17.39 1.07 -7.85
CA LEU A 207 16.51 2.11 -7.32
C LEU A 207 17.36 3.18 -6.65
N LYS A 208 17.32 4.39 -7.20
CA LYS A 208 18.07 5.53 -6.69
C LYS A 208 17.13 6.52 -6.01
N LEU A 209 17.43 6.82 -4.76
CA LEU A 209 16.68 7.77 -3.93
C LEU A 209 17.58 8.98 -3.67
N THR A 210 17.14 10.18 -4.04
CA THR A 210 17.91 11.41 -3.84
C THR A 210 17.10 12.40 -3.00
N LYS A 211 17.64 12.78 -1.84
CA LYS A 211 17.09 13.83 -0.96
C LYS A 211 18.15 14.91 -0.80
N ASP A 212 17.78 16.19 -0.91
CA ASP A 212 18.70 17.33 -0.75
C ASP A 212 19.98 17.23 -1.59
N ARG A 213 19.87 16.70 -2.82
CA ARG A 213 20.99 16.43 -3.76
C ARG A 213 21.98 15.36 -3.29
N HIS A 214 21.63 14.57 -2.27
CA HIS A 214 22.40 13.45 -1.78
C HIS A 214 21.71 12.13 -2.14
N VAL A 215 22.48 11.19 -2.70
CA VAL A 215 21.99 9.84 -2.97
C VAL A 215 21.98 9.07 -1.65
N LEU A 216 20.84 8.50 -1.31
CA LEU A 216 20.67 7.76 -0.07
C LEU A 216 21.11 6.30 -0.25
N PHE A 217 21.59 5.70 0.85
CA PHE A 217 21.88 4.26 0.99
C PHE A 217 22.99 3.67 0.12
N ASP A 218 23.69 4.49 -0.66
CA ASP A 218 24.80 4.04 -1.51
C ASP A 218 25.85 5.14 -1.70
N ASP A 219 27.04 4.91 -1.15
CA ASP A 219 28.19 5.82 -1.25
C ASP A 219 28.68 5.95 -2.70
N ASP A 220 28.51 4.90 -3.51
CA ASP A 220 28.87 4.88 -4.94
C ASP A 220 27.81 5.55 -5.84
N ARG A 221 26.70 6.01 -5.23
CA ARG A 221 25.63 6.80 -5.87
C ARG A 221 24.90 6.09 -7.02
N GLN A 222 25.00 4.77 -7.12
CA GLN A 222 24.25 3.92 -8.04
C GLN A 222 22.83 3.68 -7.53
N GLY A 223 22.66 3.50 -6.23
CA GLY A 223 21.40 3.22 -5.56
C GLY A 223 21.30 1.77 -5.08
N ILE A 224 20.11 1.38 -4.65
CA ILE A 224 19.83 0.03 -4.14
C ILE A 224 19.66 -0.91 -5.33
N CYS A 225 20.47 -1.96 -5.41
CA CYS A 225 20.32 -2.99 -6.45
C CYS A 225 18.95 -3.68 -6.33
N VAL A 226 18.18 -3.72 -7.42
CA VAL A 226 16.85 -4.34 -7.49
C VAL A 226 16.74 -5.39 -8.61
N ARG A 227 17.88 -5.73 -9.23
CA ARG A 227 17.96 -6.71 -10.31
C ARG A 227 17.45 -8.08 -9.90
N GLU A 228 16.73 -8.76 -10.80
CA GLU A 228 16.19 -10.12 -10.63
C GLU A 228 15.28 -10.28 -9.38
N GLY A 229 14.79 -9.16 -8.83
CA GLY A 229 14.15 -9.10 -7.52
C GLY A 229 14.96 -9.76 -6.40
N MET A 230 16.28 -9.73 -6.55
CA MET A 230 17.24 -9.98 -5.48
C MET A 230 17.42 -8.74 -4.58
N GLY A 231 16.60 -7.70 -4.79
CA GLY A 231 16.65 -6.47 -4.03
C GLY A 231 16.19 -6.65 -2.59
N PHE A 232 16.70 -5.79 -1.71
CA PHE A 232 16.21 -5.63 -0.35
C PHE A 232 14.75 -5.15 -0.29
N LEU A 233 14.13 -4.79 -1.42
CA LEU A 233 12.81 -4.15 -1.51
C LEU A 233 11.78 -5.17 -1.99
N THR A 234 11.22 -5.91 -1.05
CA THR A 234 10.27 -7.00 -1.33
C THR A 234 8.85 -6.44 -1.43
N TRP A 235 8.11 -6.78 -2.50
CA TRP A 235 6.67 -6.48 -2.65
C TRP A 235 5.80 -7.03 -1.49
N GLY A 236 6.36 -7.96 -0.70
CA GLY A 236 5.85 -8.46 0.56
C GLY A 236 5.58 -9.97 0.54
N PRO A 237 4.90 -10.51 1.56
CA PRO A 237 4.46 -11.89 1.57
C PRO A 237 3.28 -12.05 0.60
N CYS A 238 3.62 -12.07 -0.68
CA CYS A 238 2.73 -12.52 -1.75
C CYS A 238 3.09 -13.96 -2.12
N ARG A 239 2.14 -14.62 -2.78
CA ARG A 239 2.11 -16.06 -3.07
C ARG A 239 3.42 -16.68 -3.56
N GLU A 240 4.24 -15.92 -4.29
CA GLU A 240 5.42 -16.46 -4.96
C GLU A 240 6.68 -16.55 -4.08
N ARG A 241 6.77 -15.79 -2.99
CA ARG A 241 8.07 -15.64 -2.30
C ARG A 241 8.07 -15.91 -0.80
N ASP A 242 6.91 -15.89 -0.13
CA ASP A 242 6.80 -16.09 1.33
C ASP A 242 7.93 -15.36 2.10
N MET A 243 8.21 -14.11 1.71
CA MET A 243 9.25 -13.27 2.29
C MET A 243 8.61 -12.11 3.02
N ASP A 244 9.15 -11.79 4.20
CA ASP A 244 8.68 -10.64 4.96
C ASP A 244 9.03 -9.34 4.24
N ILE A 245 8.24 -8.29 4.44
CA ILE A 245 8.63 -6.97 3.98
C ILE A 245 9.87 -6.49 4.71
N LYS A 246 10.80 -5.93 3.95
CA LYS A 246 11.94 -5.20 4.49
C LYS A 246 11.66 -3.70 4.40
N LEU A 247 11.83 -3.06 5.54
CA LEU A 247 11.68 -1.62 5.71
C LEU A 247 13.00 -1.04 6.18
N PHE A 248 13.15 0.27 6.07
CA PHE A 248 14.30 0.96 6.65
C PHE A 248 14.31 0.77 8.16
N PRO A 249 15.50 0.67 8.80
CA PRO A 249 15.61 0.58 10.24
C PRO A 249 14.94 1.77 10.96
N GLU A 250 15.03 2.95 10.35
CA GLU A 250 14.37 4.18 10.79
C GLU A 250 13.67 4.82 9.58
N PRO A 251 12.44 5.34 9.75
CA PRO A 251 11.77 6.04 8.67
C PRO A 251 12.51 7.32 8.31
N ILE A 252 12.49 7.67 7.03
CA ILE A 252 13.01 8.95 6.57
C ILE A 252 11.93 10.00 6.78
N LEU A 253 12.25 11.05 7.53
CA LEU A 253 11.34 12.16 7.82
C LEU A 253 11.41 13.24 6.74
N PHE A 254 10.26 13.77 6.36
CA PHE A 254 10.10 14.87 5.41
C PHE A 254 9.13 15.91 5.95
N GLY A 255 9.53 17.17 5.88
CA GLY A 255 8.69 18.32 6.24
C GLY A 255 8.01 18.96 5.02
N PRO A 256 7.15 19.97 5.25
CA PRO A 256 6.49 20.71 4.18
C PRO A 256 7.46 21.24 3.11
N GLY A 257 7.19 20.92 1.84
CA GLY A 257 7.99 21.34 0.70
C GLY A 257 9.25 20.50 0.45
N ASP A 258 9.56 19.51 1.29
CA ASP A 258 10.67 18.61 1.03
C ASP A 258 10.40 17.75 -0.22
N GLU A 259 11.48 17.41 -0.91
CA GLU A 259 11.48 16.59 -2.11
C GLU A 259 12.21 15.26 -1.86
N LEU A 260 11.72 14.20 -2.51
CA LEU A 260 12.43 12.93 -2.64
C LEU A 260 12.36 12.51 -4.09
N LEU A 261 13.50 12.57 -4.78
CA LEU A 261 13.58 12.11 -6.16
C LEU A 261 13.75 10.59 -6.18
N VAL A 262 12.78 9.89 -6.78
CA VAL A 262 12.78 8.44 -6.94
C VAL A 262 13.07 8.09 -8.40
N GLN A 263 14.16 7.36 -8.64
CA GLN A 263 14.59 7.00 -9.99
C GLN A 263 14.86 5.50 -10.12
N MET A 264 14.56 4.96 -11.29
CA MET A 264 14.85 3.57 -11.64
C MET A 264 15.85 3.52 -12.78
N THR A 265 16.93 2.77 -12.60
CA THR A 265 17.87 2.42 -13.67
C THR A 265 17.36 1.16 -14.37
N MET A 266 17.19 1.25 -15.68
CA MET A 266 16.84 0.12 -16.54
C MET A 266 18.08 -0.68 -16.94
N GLY A 267 17.94 -1.99 -17.04
CA GLY A 267 18.89 -2.90 -17.68
C GLY A 267 18.73 -2.87 -19.20
N ASP A 268 18.81 -4.03 -19.85
CA ASP A 268 18.93 -4.10 -21.31
C ASP A 268 17.62 -3.85 -22.10
N THR A 269 16.52 -3.61 -21.41
CA THR A 269 15.21 -3.32 -22.02
C THR A 269 14.66 -1.99 -21.50
N GLU A 270 13.92 -1.29 -22.35
CA GLU A 270 13.19 -0.09 -21.95
C GLU A 270 11.98 -0.42 -21.06
N ALA A 271 11.57 0.54 -20.22
CA ALA A 271 10.27 0.54 -19.57
C ALA A 271 9.34 1.46 -20.35
N ALA A 272 8.20 0.92 -20.80
CA ALA A 272 7.15 1.72 -21.42
C ALA A 272 6.55 2.70 -20.40
N ILE A 273 5.79 3.69 -20.87
CA ILE A 273 4.98 4.54 -19.97
C ILE A 273 4.11 3.64 -19.10
N ASP A 274 3.98 3.98 -17.82
CA ASP A 274 3.08 3.29 -16.89
C ASP A 274 3.47 1.84 -16.52
N ASP A 275 4.66 1.38 -16.94
CA ASP A 275 5.11 -0.01 -16.83
C ASP A 275 5.68 -0.34 -15.44
N ILE A 276 6.33 0.62 -14.78
CA ILE A 276 6.89 0.40 -13.44
C ILE A 276 5.81 0.61 -12.38
N LEU A 277 5.70 -0.33 -11.43
CA LEU A 277 4.89 -0.15 -10.23
C LEU A 277 5.75 -0.28 -8.98
N LEU A 278 5.95 0.84 -8.30
CA LEU A 278 6.69 0.92 -7.04
C LEU A 278 5.76 1.52 -5.98
N ALA A 279 5.67 0.90 -4.81
CA ALA A 279 4.94 1.47 -3.68
C ALA A 279 5.94 1.97 -2.63
N SER A 280 5.70 3.15 -2.07
CA SER A 280 6.35 3.61 -0.85
C SER A 280 5.40 3.43 0.33
N VAL A 281 5.88 2.83 1.41
CA VAL A 281 5.15 2.69 2.68
C VAL A 281 5.33 3.98 3.47
N GLN A 282 4.23 4.69 3.74
CA GLN A 282 4.28 6.02 4.35
C GLN A 282 3.34 6.18 5.53
N LYS A 283 3.72 7.03 6.48
CA LYS A 283 2.79 7.69 7.41
C LYS A 283 2.74 9.17 7.08
N ALA A 284 1.55 9.75 7.03
CA ALA A 284 1.35 11.18 6.90
C ALA A 284 0.68 11.71 8.16
N ARG A 285 1.20 12.81 8.69
CA ARG A 285 0.63 13.53 9.83
C ARG A 285 0.35 14.96 9.42
N ARG A 286 -0.90 15.40 9.62
CA ARG A 286 -1.31 16.77 9.37
C ARG A 286 -0.86 17.66 10.53
N ILE A 287 -0.07 18.68 10.20
CA ILE A 287 0.39 19.71 11.13
C ILE A 287 -0.54 20.93 11.10
N GLU A 288 -0.55 21.70 12.20
CA GLU A 288 -1.42 22.87 12.38
C GLU A 288 -1.03 24.08 11.53
#